data_AF-A0A951YE14-F1
#
_entry.id   AF-A0A951YE14-F1
#
_cell.length_a   1.000
_cell.length_b   1.000
_cell.length_c   1.000
_cell.angle_alpha   90.00
_cell.angle_beta   90.00
_cell.angle_gamma   90.00
#
_symmetry.space_group_name_H-M   'P 1'
#
loop_
_entity.id
_entity.type
_entity.pdbx_description
1 polymer ?
#
loop_
_entity_poly.entity_id
_entity_poly.type
_entity_poly.pdbx_seq_one_letter_code
_entity_poly.pdbx_strand_id
1 'polypeptide(L)'
;MNSNQHSDEELLQVYHSTGDNHWLGVLLQRYTVLLLGVAMKYLKDKDHATDAVQQVFLKTLTSLPPDVQNFKGWLYILMRNHCFQQLRDKKYMQGDEALRYSTANALPDVQELHRQEQEIDRMKGALAELDEGQRICL
;
A
#
# COMPACT_ATOMS: atom_id res chain seq x y z
N MET A 1 -20.81 -2.09 -14.56
CA MET A 1 -20.66 -3.13 -13.53
C MET A 1 -20.04 -2.48 -12.31
N ASN A 2 -20.58 -2.68 -11.10
CA ASN A 2 -20.04 -2.09 -9.88
C ASN A 2 -18.81 -2.89 -9.42
N SER A 3 -17.64 -2.56 -9.96
CA SER A 3 -16.38 -3.25 -9.67
C SER A 3 -15.92 -3.14 -8.21
N ASN A 4 -16.65 -2.41 -7.37
CA ASN A 4 -16.44 -2.30 -5.91
C ASN A 4 -17.10 -3.41 -5.08
N GLN A 5 -17.89 -4.30 -5.70
CA GLN A 5 -18.55 -5.41 -4.99
C GLN A 5 -17.72 -6.69 -4.92
N HIS A 6 -16.66 -6.80 -5.73
CA HIS A 6 -15.82 -7.99 -5.77
C HIS A 6 -14.71 -7.96 -4.71
N SER A 7 -14.39 -9.10 -4.11
CA SER A 7 -13.20 -9.21 -3.26
C SER A 7 -11.92 -9.09 -4.09
N ASP A 8 -10.79 -8.87 -3.43
CA ASP A 8 -9.51 -8.78 -4.14
C ASP A 8 -9.11 -10.11 -4.78
N GLU A 9 -9.41 -11.22 -4.11
CA GLU A 9 -9.22 -12.59 -4.60
C GLU A 9 -10.08 -12.86 -5.84
N GLU A 10 -11.33 -12.39 -5.85
CA GLU A 10 -12.22 -12.53 -7.02
C GLU A 10 -11.67 -11.75 -8.22
N LEU A 11 -11.22 -10.50 -8.01
CA LEU A 11 -10.63 -9.68 -9.07
C LEU A 11 -9.35 -10.33 -9.64
N LEU A 12 -8.52 -10.90 -8.77
CA LEU A 12 -7.33 -11.64 -9.19
C LEU A 12 -7.68 -12.90 -9.97
N GLN A 13 -8.69 -13.66 -9.53
CA GLN A 13 -9.13 -14.87 -10.23
C GLN A 13 -9.67 -14.56 -11.62
N VAL A 14 -10.45 -13.48 -11.76
CA VAL A 14 -10.94 -13.02 -13.06
C VAL A 14 -9.77 -12.54 -13.93
N TYR A 15 -8.81 -11.81 -13.39
CA TYR A 15 -7.59 -11.44 -14.12
C TYR A 15 -6.82 -12.67 -14.61
N HIS A 16 -6.57 -13.67 -13.76
CA HIS A 16 -5.82 -14.86 -14.14
C HIS A 16 -6.53 -15.73 -15.18
N SER A 17 -7.87 -15.72 -15.22
CA SER A 17 -8.64 -16.46 -16.21
C SER A 17 -8.81 -15.72 -17.55
N THR A 18 -8.85 -14.40 -17.52
CA THR A 18 -9.12 -13.57 -18.73
C THR A 18 -7.87 -12.96 -19.35
N GLY A 19 -6.83 -12.71 -18.55
CA GLY A 19 -5.67 -11.90 -18.93
C GLY A 19 -5.99 -10.40 -19.10
N ASP A 20 -7.18 -9.95 -18.71
CA ASP A 20 -7.61 -8.57 -18.93
C ASP A 20 -7.13 -7.64 -17.80
N ASN A 21 -6.21 -6.74 -18.15
CA ASN A 21 -5.65 -5.73 -17.27
C ASN A 21 -6.69 -4.77 -16.67
N HIS A 22 -7.91 -4.70 -17.22
CA HIS A 22 -9.00 -3.95 -16.61
C HIS A 22 -9.22 -4.34 -15.13
N TRP A 23 -9.25 -5.64 -14.84
CA TRP A 23 -9.50 -6.16 -13.49
C TRP A 23 -8.36 -5.84 -12.53
N LEU A 24 -7.13 -5.94 -13.01
CA LEU A 24 -5.94 -5.57 -12.23
C LEU A 24 -5.88 -4.05 -11.99
N GLY A 25 -6.33 -3.24 -12.95
CA GLY A 25 -6.47 -1.79 -12.80
C GLY A 25 -7.47 -1.39 -11.72
N VAL A 26 -8.64 -2.03 -11.68
CA VAL A 26 -9.64 -1.84 -10.60
C VAL A 26 -9.03 -2.18 -9.25
N LEU A 27 -8.33 -3.31 -9.15
CA LEU A 27 -7.68 -3.74 -7.93
C LEU A 27 -6.62 -2.73 -7.47
N LEU A 28 -5.71 -2.33 -8.36
CA LEU A 28 -4.67 -1.33 -8.07
C LEU A 28 -5.24 0.02 -7.64
N GLN A 29 -6.36 0.44 -8.23
CA GLN A 29 -7.02 1.69 -7.87
C GLN A 29 -7.40 1.72 -6.37
N ARG A 30 -7.88 0.58 -5.82
CA ARG A 30 -8.20 0.44 -4.38
C ARG A 30 -6.98 0.67 -3.49
N TYR A 31 -5.80 0.29 -3.96
CA TYR A 31 -4.56 0.37 -3.21
C TYR A 31 -3.79 1.69 -3.38
N THR A 32 -4.25 2.60 -4.25
CA THR A 32 -3.57 3.87 -4.55
C THR A 32 -3.21 4.66 -3.29
N VAL A 33 -4.17 4.83 -2.37
CA VAL A 33 -3.96 5.62 -1.13
C VAL A 33 -2.95 4.93 -0.20
N LEU A 34 -3.03 3.60 -0.09
CA LEU A 34 -2.06 2.82 0.69
C LEU A 34 -0.65 3.01 0.14
N LEU A 35 -0.45 2.81 -1.16
CA LEU A 35 0.88 2.91 -1.77
C LEU A 35 1.42 4.33 -1.71
N LEU A 36 0.57 5.34 -1.91
CA LEU A 36 0.98 6.73 -1.75
C LEU A 36 1.43 7.01 -0.30
N GLY A 37 0.70 6.51 0.70
CA GLY A 37 1.09 6.63 2.10
C GLY A 37 2.43 5.97 2.41
N VAL A 38 2.66 4.76 1.87
CA VAL A 38 3.94 4.05 2.00
C VAL A 38 5.06 4.82 1.31
N ALA A 39 4.85 5.29 0.09
CA ALA A 39 5.84 6.06 -0.68
C ALA A 39 6.20 7.37 0.03
N MET A 40 5.20 8.12 0.49
CA MET A 40 5.38 9.36 1.24
C MET A 40 6.15 9.15 2.54
N LYS A 41 5.89 8.05 3.26
CA LYS A 41 6.62 7.69 4.49
C LYS A 41 8.13 7.58 4.25
N TYR A 42 8.55 7.04 3.11
CA TYR A 42 9.96 6.77 2.82
C TYR A 42 10.64 7.88 2.01
N LEU A 43 9.99 8.38 0.95
CA LEU A 43 10.57 9.33 0.00
C LEU A 43 10.44 10.78 0.47
N LYS A 44 9.45 11.07 1.32
CA LYS A 44 9.17 12.40 1.90
C LYS A 44 8.99 13.52 0.85
N ASP A 45 8.63 13.15 -0.36
CA ASP A 45 8.46 14.04 -1.49
C ASP A 45 7.28 13.56 -2.32
N LYS A 46 6.34 14.46 -2.61
CA LYS A 46 5.07 14.12 -3.23
C LYS A 46 5.24 13.66 -4.68
N ASP A 47 6.13 14.30 -5.43
CA ASP A 47 6.30 14.00 -6.85
C ASP A 47 7.01 12.65 -7.01
N HIS A 48 8.07 12.41 -6.23
CA HIS A 48 8.73 11.10 -6.19
C HIS A 48 7.79 10.00 -5.67
N ALA A 49 6.97 10.28 -4.66
CA ALA A 49 5.99 9.32 -4.16
C ALA A 49 4.95 8.96 -5.23
N THR A 50 4.47 9.95 -5.98
CA THR A 50 3.50 9.75 -7.06
C THR A 50 4.12 8.92 -8.18
N ASP A 51 5.34 9.25 -8.62
CA ASP A 51 6.07 8.48 -9.64
C ASP A 51 6.33 7.03 -9.18
N ALA A 52 6.76 6.85 -7.94
CA ALA A 52 6.99 5.52 -7.36
C ALA A 52 5.73 4.64 -7.40
N VAL A 53 4.55 5.20 -7.11
CA VAL A 53 3.28 4.48 -7.24
C VAL A 53 3.02 4.07 -8.68
N GLN A 54 3.25 4.97 -9.65
CA GLN A 54 3.07 4.66 -11.08
C GLN A 54 4.01 3.54 -11.54
N GLN A 55 5.27 3.58 -11.13
CA GLN A 55 6.25 2.53 -11.46
C GLN A 55 5.85 1.17 -10.88
N VAL A 56 5.34 1.14 -9.65
CA VAL A 56 4.84 -0.09 -9.02
C VAL A 56 3.58 -0.60 -9.71
N PHE A 57 2.70 0.28 -10.18
CA PHE A 57 1.53 -0.11 -10.98
C PHE A 57 1.96 -0.78 -12.29
N LEU A 58 2.85 -0.15 -13.06
CA LEU A 58 3.38 -0.71 -14.31
C LEU A 58 4.05 -2.06 -14.10
N LYS A 59 4.85 -2.18 -13.04
CA LYS A 59 5.48 -3.45 -12.68
C LYS A 59 4.45 -4.51 -12.31
N THR A 60 3.40 -4.13 -11.59
CA THR A 60 2.33 -5.07 -11.23
C THR A 60 1.56 -5.55 -12.46
N LEU A 61 1.24 -4.65 -13.40
CA LEU A 61 0.55 -5.00 -14.65
C LEU A 61 1.38 -5.94 -15.55
N THR A 62 2.71 -5.87 -15.49
CA THR A 62 3.60 -6.65 -16.34
C THR A 62 4.12 -7.92 -15.69
N SER A 63 4.20 -7.96 -14.36
CA SER A 63 4.87 -9.04 -13.62
C SER A 63 4.13 -9.41 -12.32
N LEU A 64 2.83 -9.64 -12.40
CA LEU A 64 2.07 -10.20 -11.28
C LEU A 64 2.34 -11.71 -11.16
N PRO A 65 2.84 -12.22 -10.02
CA PRO A 65 3.00 -13.66 -9.81
C PRO A 65 1.64 -14.38 -9.80
N PRO A 66 1.56 -15.62 -10.31
CA PRO A 66 0.31 -16.37 -10.39
C PRO A 66 -0.20 -16.91 -9.04
N ASP A 67 0.64 -16.91 -8.01
CA ASP A 67 0.41 -17.54 -6.71
C ASP A 67 0.17 -16.54 -5.57
N VAL A 68 -0.13 -15.28 -5.88
CA VAL A 68 -0.38 -14.25 -4.87
C VAL A 68 -1.69 -14.52 -4.12
N GLN A 69 -1.58 -15.06 -2.91
CA GLN A 69 -2.72 -15.28 -2.00
C GLN A 69 -3.09 -14.02 -1.20
N ASN A 70 -2.09 -13.22 -0.79
CA ASN A 70 -2.30 -11.97 -0.05
C ASN A 70 -1.78 -10.79 -0.90
N PHE A 71 -2.65 -10.26 -1.75
CA PHE A 71 -2.30 -9.17 -2.66
C PHE A 71 -1.83 -7.92 -1.94
N LYS A 72 -2.53 -7.53 -0.88
CA LYS A 72 -2.17 -6.37 -0.04
C LYS A 72 -0.75 -6.47 0.49
N GLY A 73 -0.41 -7.61 1.11
CA GLY A 73 0.90 -7.84 1.69
C GLY A 73 2.01 -7.85 0.64
N TRP A 74 1.77 -8.54 -0.49
CA TRP A 74 2.70 -8.56 -1.61
C TRP A 74 2.95 -7.16 -2.19
N LEU A 75 1.89 -6.39 -2.44
CA LEU A 75 1.96 -5.06 -3.03
C LEU A 75 2.65 -4.07 -2.09
N TYR A 76 2.40 -4.17 -0.77
CA TYR A 76 3.12 -3.40 0.24
C TYR A 76 4.64 -3.65 0.20
N ILE A 77 5.05 -4.92 0.16
CA ILE A 77 6.47 -5.30 0.09
C ILE A 77 7.11 -4.77 -1.20
N LEU A 78 6.41 -4.92 -2.33
CA LEU A 78 6.87 -4.41 -3.62
C LEU A 78 7.10 -2.90 -3.56
N MET A 79 6.14 -2.13 -3.04
CA MET A 79 6.21 -0.69 -2.91
C MET A 79 7.35 -0.24 -2.00
N ARG A 80 7.50 -0.87 -0.84
CA ARG A 80 8.60 -0.56 0.10
C ARG A 80 9.96 -0.82 -0.54
N ASN A 81 10.12 -1.98 -1.18
CA ASN A 81 11.39 -2.34 -1.83
C ASN A 81 11.72 -1.36 -2.96
N HIS A 82 10.72 -0.91 -3.72
CA HIS A 82 10.90 0.13 -4.73
C HIS A 82 11.36 1.46 -4.11
N CYS A 83 10.77 1.90 -3.00
CA CYS A 83 11.23 3.10 -2.29
C CYS A 83 12.67 2.96 -1.79
N PHE A 84 13.04 1.79 -1.25
CA PHE A 84 14.41 1.53 -0.79
C PHE A 84 15.42 1.55 -1.94
N GLN A 85 15.05 1.04 -3.11
CA GLN A 85 15.88 1.13 -4.30
C GLN A 85 16.13 2.59 -4.67
N GLN A 86 15.08 3.42 -4.79
CA GLN A 86 15.25 4.84 -5.10
C GLN A 86 16.11 5.59 -4.06
N LEU A 87 15.90 5.31 -2.77
CA LEU A 87 16.71 5.91 -1.71
C LEU A 87 18.18 5.49 -1.78
N ARG A 88 18.45 4.24 -2.17
CA ARG A 88 19.82 3.75 -2.36
C ARG A 88 20.48 4.44 -3.54
N ASP A 89 19.76 4.57 -4.66
CA ASP A 89 20.27 5.22 -5.87
C ASP A 89 20.55 6.71 -5.60
N LYS A 90 19.65 7.41 -4.87
CA LYS A 90 19.87 8.79 -4.41
C LYS A 90 21.12 8.93 -3.51
N LYS A 91 21.37 7.96 -2.63
CA LYS A 91 22.57 7.94 -1.78
C LYS A 91 23.85 7.69 -2.57
N TYR A 92 23.83 6.81 -3.56
CA TYR A 92 24.96 6.62 -4.47
C TYR A 92 25.29 7.90 -5.25
N MET A 93 24.30 8.73 -5.55
CA MET A 93 24.50 10.05 -6.16
C MET A 93 25.00 11.12 -5.17
N GLN A 94 24.90 10.90 -3.85
CA GLN A 94 25.22 11.90 -2.82
C GLN A 94 26.47 11.57 -1.97
N GLY A 95 27.09 10.39 -2.14
CA GLY A 95 28.28 9.98 -1.38
C GLY A 95 27.92 9.42 0.01
N ASP A 96 28.57 8.31 0.37
CA ASP A 96 28.31 7.46 1.54
C ASP A 96 28.15 8.19 2.89
N GLU A 97 26.97 8.06 3.51
CA GLU A 97 26.80 8.26 4.97
C GLU A 97 25.59 7.49 5.55
N ALA A 98 24.63 7.11 4.71
CA ALA A 98 23.30 6.71 5.18
C ALA A 98 23.08 5.18 5.31
N LEU A 99 24.15 4.39 5.38
CA LEU A 99 24.10 2.93 5.64
C LEU A 99 23.77 2.60 7.11
N ARG A 100 23.79 3.59 8.03
CA ARG A 100 23.56 3.37 9.47
C ARG A 100 22.09 3.25 9.89
N TYR A 101 21.12 3.58 9.01
CA TYR A 101 19.69 3.52 9.33
C TYR A 101 19.00 2.19 8.96
N SER A 102 19.65 1.31 8.18
CA SER A 102 19.01 0.10 7.66
C SER A 102 18.95 -1.08 8.63
N THR A 103 19.59 -0.99 9.80
CA THR A 103 19.52 -2.01 10.85
C THR A 103 18.66 -1.61 12.06
N ALA A 104 18.17 -0.37 12.13
CA ALA A 104 17.45 0.14 13.31
C ALA A 104 15.92 -0.01 13.23
N ASN A 105 15.35 -0.15 12.04
CA ASN A 105 13.91 -0.37 11.87
C ASN A 105 13.66 -1.81 11.40
N ALA A 106 13.62 -2.73 12.35
CA ALA A 106 13.00 -4.03 12.13
C ALA A 106 11.58 -3.81 11.58
N LEU A 107 11.23 -4.62 10.59
CA LEU A 107 9.95 -4.61 9.91
C LEU A 107 8.82 -4.72 10.95
N PRO A 108 7.78 -3.86 10.95
CA PRO A 108 6.53 -4.26 11.57
C PRO A 108 6.03 -5.47 10.80
N ASP A 109 5.73 -6.54 11.52
CA ASP A 109 5.11 -7.74 10.96
C ASP A 109 3.86 -7.34 10.15
N VAL A 110 3.57 -8.05 9.06
CA VAL A 110 2.32 -7.85 8.30
C VAL A 110 1.12 -8.03 9.23
N GLN A 111 1.23 -8.90 10.23
CA GLN A 111 0.23 -9.04 11.29
C GLN A 111 0.09 -7.77 12.14
N GLU A 112 1.20 -7.08 12.43
CA GLU A 112 1.19 -5.83 13.20
C GLU A 112 0.56 -4.68 12.40
N LEU A 113 0.85 -4.58 11.10
CA LEU A 113 0.17 -3.62 10.22
C LEU A 113 -1.33 -3.88 10.13
N HIS A 114 -1.73 -5.15 10.03
CA HIS A 114 -3.14 -5.54 9.99
C HIS A 114 -3.84 -5.25 11.33
N ARG A 115 -3.13 -5.46 12.45
CA ARG A 115 -3.61 -5.15 13.80
C ARG A 115 -3.83 -3.65 13.99
N GLN A 116 -2.88 -2.83 13.55
CA GLN A 116 -2.98 -1.37 13.61
C GLN A 116 -4.14 -0.85 12.77
N GLU A 117 -4.38 -1.45 11.61
CA GLU A 117 -5.52 -1.09 10.75
C GLU A 117 -6.86 -1.45 11.41
N GLN A 118 -6.97 -2.64 12.02
CA GLN A 118 -8.14 -3.04 12.81
C GLN A 118 -8.38 -2.13 14.02
N GLU A 119 -7.32 -1.65 14.67
CA GLU A 119 -7.41 -0.73 15.80
C GLU A 119 -7.91 0.65 15.36
N ILE A 120 -7.42 1.14 14.22
CA ILE A 120 -7.90 2.39 13.60
C ILE A 120 -9.39 2.30 13.26
N ASP A 121 -9.85 1.18 12.70
CA ASP A 121 -11.26 1.02 12.35
C ASP A 121 -12.16 0.88 13.59
N ARG A 122 -11.66 0.25 14.67
CA ARG A 122 -12.36 0.25 15.97
C ARG A 122 -12.49 1.66 16.55
N MET A 123 -11.43 2.46 16.50
CA MET A 123 -11.47 3.84 16.97
C MET A 123 -12.44 4.70 16.15
N LYS A 124 -12.46 4.54 14.82
CA LYS A 124 -13.44 5.21 13.95
C LYS A 124 -14.88 4.78 14.27
N GLY A 125 -15.11 3.50 14.55
CA GLY A 125 -16.42 3.00 14.97
C GLY A 125 -16.88 3.60 16.29
N ALA A 126 -16.00 3.68 17.29
CA ALA A 126 -16.30 4.30 18.58
C ALA A 126 -16.57 5.81 18.45
N LEU A 127 -15.85 6.51 17.57
CA LEU A 127 -16.12 7.91 17.24
C LEU A 127 -17.48 8.11 16.56
N ALA A 128 -17.95 7.13 15.77
CA ALA A 128 -19.27 7.17 15.16
C ALA A 128 -20.40 6.91 16.18
N GLU A 129 -20.16 6.09 17.21
CA GLU A 129 -21.11 5.87 18.32
C GLU A 129 -21.21 7.07 19.29
N LEU A 130 -20.23 7.99 19.26
CA LEU A 130 -20.20 9.18 20.09
C LEU A 130 -21.04 10.37 19.54
N ASP A 131 -21.52 10.33 18.29
CA ASP A 131 -22.11 11.51 17.62
C ASP A 131 -23.63 11.71 17.84
N GLU A 132 -24.38 10.76 18.42
CA GLU A 132 -25.81 11.00 18.70
C GLU A 132 -26.10 11.39 20.17
N GLY A 133 -25.17 11.14 21.11
CA GLY A 133 -25.42 11.24 22.56
C GLY A 133 -24.72 12.38 23.32
N GLN A 134 -23.70 13.03 22.76
CA GLN A 134 -22.90 14.05 23.47
C GLN A 134 -23.16 15.49 23.00
N ARG A 135 -24.33 15.77 22.42
CA ARG A 135 -24.74 17.14 22.03
C ARG A 135 -25.56 17.90 23.09
N ILE A 136 -25.83 17.30 24.25
CA ILE A 136 -26.58 17.94 25.34
C ILE A 136 -25.71 17.88 26.61
N CYS A 137 -24.78 18.82 26.73
CA CYS A 137 -24.17 19.36 27.96
C CYS A 137 -22.85 20.05 27.61
N LEU A 138 -22.93 21.08 26.76
CA LEU A 138 -22.07 22.25 26.85
C LEU A 138 -22.88 23.34 27.56
#